data_AF-A0AAV0W0U3-F1
#
_entry.id   AF-A0AAV0W0U3-F1
#
_cell.length_a   1.000
_cell.length_b   1.000
_cell.length_c   1.000
_cell.angle_alpha   90.00
_cell.angle_beta   90.00
_cell.angle_gamma   90.00
#
_symmetry.space_group_name_H-M   'P 1'
#
loop_
_entity.id
_entity.type
_entity.pdbx_description
1 polymer ?
#
loop_
_entity_poly.entity_id
_entity_poly.type
_entity_poly.pdbx_seq_one_letter_code
_entity_poly.pdbx_strand_id
1 'polypeptide(L)'
;MCLASGQYRPNDPNKLLHKCDIYRSKEAGAIVKKIMESGSSENWRDTLSLAIGENKLDGSALREFFQPLEEWLRNENLRTGQFIGWNYDGDYCKHSIETANLQVYGGFYNGANSPVTSTLVLISLLSILLTCVNGYLI
;
A
#
# COMPACT_ATOMS: atom_id res chain seq x y z
N MET A 1 6.25 -7.24 23.51
CA MET A 1 5.44 -8.13 24.39
C MET A 1 5.84 -9.59 24.28
N CYS A 2 5.64 -10.24 23.13
CA CYS A 2 5.93 -11.68 22.98
C CYS A 2 7.40 -12.05 23.24
N LEU A 3 8.34 -11.18 22.84
CA LEU A 3 9.76 -11.28 23.22
C LEU A 3 9.95 -11.32 24.74
N ALA A 4 9.31 -10.40 25.47
CA ALA A 4 9.41 -10.29 26.92
C ALA A 4 8.78 -11.48 27.65
N SER A 5 7.69 -12.04 27.12
CA SER A 5 7.07 -13.27 27.64
C SER A 5 7.87 -14.55 27.34
N GLY A 6 8.90 -14.48 26.49
CA GLY A 6 9.69 -15.64 26.07
C GLY A 6 8.97 -16.63 25.14
N GLN A 7 7.76 -16.30 24.69
CA GLN A 7 6.91 -17.13 23.83
C GLN A 7 7.21 -16.97 22.32
N TYR A 8 8.00 -15.96 21.96
CA TYR A 8 8.40 -15.70 20.58
C TYR A 8 9.91 -15.53 20.48
N ARG A 9 10.50 -16.10 19.42
CA ARG A 9 11.87 -15.85 19.00
C ARG A 9 11.93 -15.71 17.48
N PRO A 10 12.59 -14.67 16.95
CA PRO A 10 12.80 -14.55 15.51
C PRO A 10 13.50 -15.79 14.96
N ASN A 11 13.04 -16.30 13.82
CA ASN A 11 13.59 -17.46 13.11
C ASN A 11 13.54 -18.81 13.88
N ASP A 12 12.76 -18.92 14.95
CA ASP A 12 12.53 -20.19 15.66
C ASP A 12 11.18 -20.81 15.24
N PRO A 13 11.18 -21.97 14.53
CA PRO A 13 9.94 -22.61 14.09
C PRO A 13 9.05 -23.09 15.25
N ASN A 14 9.61 -23.24 16.47
CA ASN A 14 8.87 -23.66 17.65
C ASN A 14 8.29 -22.47 18.45
N LYS A 15 8.70 -21.23 18.14
CA LYS A 15 8.29 -20.01 18.86
C LYS A 15 7.88 -18.90 17.90
N LEU A 16 6.82 -19.17 17.15
CA LEU A 16 6.27 -18.28 16.12
C LEU A 16 5.43 -17.15 16.72
N LEU A 17 5.47 -15.97 16.10
CA LEU A 17 4.77 -14.78 16.61
C LEU A 17 3.25 -14.96 16.68
N HIS A 18 2.64 -15.62 15.69
CA HIS A 18 1.19 -15.88 15.65
C HIS A 18 0.71 -16.95 16.63
N LYS A 19 1.62 -17.65 17.32
CA LYS A 19 1.29 -18.63 18.38
C LYS A 19 1.56 -18.10 19.79
N CYS A 20 2.10 -16.89 19.91
CA CYS A 20 2.42 -16.28 21.19
C CYS A 20 1.17 -16.09 22.06
N ASP A 21 1.23 -16.56 23.31
CA ASP A 21 0.25 -16.26 24.35
C ASP A 21 0.91 -15.51 25.49
N ILE A 22 0.49 -14.27 25.74
CA ILE A 22 1.03 -13.42 26.82
C ILE A 22 0.28 -13.59 28.14
N TYR A 23 -0.68 -14.51 28.23
CA TYR A 23 -1.45 -14.77 29.44
C TYR A 23 -0.54 -15.05 30.65
N ARG A 24 -0.81 -14.35 31.77
CA ARG A 24 -0.05 -14.41 33.03
C ARG A 24 1.45 -14.03 32.94
N SER A 25 1.92 -13.45 31.84
CA SER A 25 3.29 -12.89 31.79
C SER A 25 3.36 -11.55 32.52
N LYS A 26 4.10 -11.52 33.64
CA LYS A 26 4.37 -10.28 34.39
C LYS A 26 5.26 -9.34 33.60
N GLU A 27 6.17 -9.90 32.81
CA GLU A 27 7.14 -9.19 31.99
C GLU A 27 6.45 -8.43 30.86
N ALA A 28 5.51 -9.07 30.16
CA ALA A 28 4.66 -8.39 29.17
C ALA A 28 3.77 -7.33 29.83
N GLY A 29 3.17 -7.66 30.98
CA GLY A 29 2.35 -6.72 31.75
C GLY A 29 3.11 -5.47 32.20
N ALA A 30 4.39 -5.59 32.57
CA ALA A 30 5.22 -4.45 32.96
C ALA A 30 5.42 -3.44 31.82
N ILE A 31 5.59 -3.94 30.58
CA ILE A 31 5.69 -3.07 29.40
C ILE A 31 4.34 -2.38 29.13
N VAL A 32 3.22 -3.11 29.18
CA VAL A 32 1.88 -2.54 28.96
C VAL A 32 1.60 -1.45 30.00
N LYS A 33 1.88 -1.74 31.26
CA LYS A 33 1.75 -0.80 32.38
C LYS A 33 2.54 0.48 32.10
N LYS A 34 3.81 0.37 31.72
CA LYS A 34 4.67 1.53 31.42
C LYS A 34 4.12 2.40 30.28
N ILE A 35 3.51 1.80 29.26
CA ILE A 35 2.86 2.55 28.16
C ILE A 35 1.59 3.26 28.67
N MET A 36 0.76 2.55 29.44
CA MET A 36 -0.55 3.05 29.87
C MET A 36 -0.46 4.09 30.99
N GLU A 37 0.57 4.03 31.84
CA GLU A 37 0.80 5.00 32.93
C GLU A 37 0.96 6.43 32.43
N SER A 38 1.55 6.61 31.24
CA SER A 38 1.73 7.92 30.62
C SER A 38 0.42 8.55 30.09
N GLY A 39 -0.64 7.75 29.90
CA GLY A 39 -1.92 8.24 29.38
C GLY A 39 -1.76 9.13 28.14
N SER A 40 -2.38 10.31 28.17
CA SER A 40 -2.25 11.35 27.13
C SER A 40 -1.35 12.51 27.56
N SER A 41 -0.63 12.42 28.68
CA SER A 41 0.22 13.51 29.16
C SER A 41 1.58 13.57 28.45
N GLU A 42 2.05 12.45 27.92
CA GLU A 42 3.31 12.34 27.20
C GLU A 42 3.10 12.12 25.69
N ASN A 43 4.09 12.50 24.88
CA ASN A 43 4.06 12.18 23.45
C ASN A 43 4.18 10.66 23.24
N TRP A 44 3.35 10.10 22.36
CA TRP A 44 3.32 8.67 22.09
C TRP A 44 4.68 8.09 21.69
N ARG A 45 5.54 8.86 20.99
CA ARG A 45 6.89 8.42 20.58
C ARG A 45 7.82 8.26 21.77
N ASP A 46 7.74 9.18 22.73
CA ASP A 46 8.56 9.16 23.94
C ASP A 46 8.11 8.01 24.83
N THR A 47 6.80 7.82 25.01
CA THR A 47 6.24 6.67 25.72
C THR A 47 6.68 5.34 25.11
N LEU A 48 6.64 5.21 23.77
CA LEU A 48 7.07 4.00 23.08
C LEU A 48 8.58 3.74 23.23
N SER A 49 9.38 4.79 23.11
CA SER A 49 10.84 4.73 23.27
C SER A 49 11.22 4.30 24.68
N LEU A 50 10.56 4.87 25.68
CA LEU A 50 10.73 4.49 27.08
C LEU A 50 10.31 3.04 27.33
N ALA A 51 9.21 2.58 26.73
CA ALA A 51 8.65 1.26 27.00
C ALA A 51 9.39 0.11 26.30
N ILE A 52 9.73 0.28 25.02
CA ILE A 52 10.26 -0.79 24.17
C ILE A 52 11.52 -0.39 23.38
N GLY A 53 12.04 0.83 23.55
CA GLY A 53 13.24 1.31 22.85
C GLY A 53 12.99 1.79 21.42
N GLU A 54 11.73 1.83 20.97
CA GLU A 54 11.35 2.23 19.62
C GLU A 54 10.59 3.55 19.62
N ASN A 55 10.88 4.44 18.67
CA ASN A 55 10.22 5.76 18.56
C ASN A 55 9.50 5.97 17.23
N LYS A 56 9.44 4.94 16.39
CA LYS A 56 8.78 4.94 15.08
C LYS A 56 7.77 3.81 14.99
N LEU A 57 6.73 4.04 14.21
CA LEU A 57 5.77 3.01 13.86
C LEU A 57 6.35 2.17 12.72
N ASP A 58 6.50 0.87 12.97
CA ASP A 58 7.05 -0.10 12.02
C ASP A 58 6.01 -1.20 11.74
N GLY A 59 5.73 -1.42 10.45
CA GLY A 59 4.81 -2.45 9.98
C GLY A 59 5.42 -3.85 9.89
N SER A 60 6.74 -3.99 10.14
CA SER A 60 7.46 -5.27 10.04
C SER A 60 6.84 -6.37 10.89
N ALA A 61 6.48 -6.08 12.15
CA ALA A 61 5.87 -7.05 13.06
C ALA A 61 4.52 -7.60 12.54
N LEU A 62 3.72 -6.74 11.88
CA LEU A 62 2.47 -7.15 11.27
C LEU A 62 2.70 -8.04 10.05
N ARG A 63 3.71 -7.69 9.22
CA ARG A 63 4.11 -8.52 8.07
C ARG A 63 4.61 -9.88 8.51
N GLU A 64 5.42 -9.94 9.56
CA GLU A 64 5.93 -11.19 10.11
C GLU A 64 4.80 -12.07 10.66
N PHE A 65 3.85 -11.48 11.40
CA PHE A 65 2.69 -12.21 11.94
C PHE A 65 1.94 -12.97 10.84
N PHE A 66 1.74 -12.32 9.69
CA PHE A 66 1.00 -12.88 8.55
C PHE A 66 1.87 -13.61 7.51
N GLN A 67 3.19 -13.65 7.68
CA GLN A 67 4.10 -14.24 6.70
C GLN A 67 3.72 -15.68 6.28
N PRO A 68 3.37 -16.61 7.20
CA PRO A 68 3.01 -17.97 6.81
C PRO A 68 1.71 -18.02 5.99
N LEU A 69 0.75 -17.15 6.29
CA LEU A 69 -0.50 -17.04 5.55
C LEU A 69 -0.25 -16.44 4.16
N GLU A 70 0.59 -15.40 4.07
CA GLU A 70 0.96 -14.78 2.80
C GLU A 70 1.61 -15.80 1.85
N GLU A 71 2.54 -16.61 2.35
CA GLU A 71 3.21 -17.64 1.56
C GLU A 71 2.23 -18.70 1.06
N TRP A 72 1.33 -19.16 1.94
CA TRP A 72 0.29 -20.11 1.55
C TRP A 72 -0.66 -19.52 0.49
N LEU A 73 -1.15 -18.30 0.70
CA LEU A 73 -2.06 -17.62 -0.23
C LEU A 73 -1.40 -17.39 -1.60
N ARG A 74 -0.11 -17.04 -1.62
CA ARG A 74 0.64 -16.87 -2.87
C ARG A 74 0.67 -18.16 -3.68
N ASN A 75 1.00 -19.28 -3.03
CA ASN A 75 1.04 -20.59 -3.69
C ASN A 75 -0.35 -21.02 -4.15
N GLU A 76 -1.36 -20.80 -3.33
CA GLU A 76 -2.74 -21.19 -3.65
C GLU A 76 -3.33 -20.38 -4.80
N ASN A 77 -3.09 -19.07 -4.83
CA ASN A 77 -3.52 -18.20 -5.94
C ASN A 77 -2.85 -18.61 -7.26
N LEU A 78 -1.56 -18.97 -7.22
CA LEU A 78 -0.85 -19.50 -8.40
C LEU A 78 -1.42 -20.84 -8.85
N ARG A 79 -1.73 -21.74 -7.92
CA ARG A 79 -2.30 -23.06 -8.21
C ARG A 79 -3.70 -22.97 -8.84
N THR A 80 -4.50 -22.00 -8.41
CA THR A 80 -5.90 -21.83 -8.83
C THR A 80 -6.07 -20.82 -9.97
N GLY A 81 -5.02 -20.10 -10.34
CA GLY A 81 -5.07 -19.09 -11.40
C GLY A 81 -5.90 -17.86 -11.01
N GLN A 82 -5.93 -17.49 -9.72
CA GLN A 82 -6.71 -16.36 -9.24
C GLN A 82 -6.16 -15.04 -9.78
N PHE A 83 -7.06 -14.16 -10.22
CA PHE A 83 -6.72 -12.81 -10.62
C PHE A 83 -6.44 -11.95 -9.38
N ILE A 84 -5.26 -11.33 -9.33
CA ILE A 84 -4.84 -10.47 -8.22
C ILE A 84 -5.02 -9.01 -8.58
N GLY A 85 -5.84 -8.31 -7.80
CA GLY A 85 -6.20 -6.92 -8.01
C GLY A 85 -7.68 -6.78 -8.33
N TRP A 86 -8.06 -5.57 -8.76
CA TRP A 86 -9.43 -5.22 -9.11
C TRP A 86 -9.42 -4.51 -10.46
N ASN A 87 -10.41 -4.81 -11.30
CA ASN A 87 -10.64 -4.04 -12.52
C ASN A 87 -11.33 -2.73 -12.15
N TYR A 88 -10.81 -1.61 -12.67
CA TYR A 88 -11.43 -0.32 -12.49
C TYR A 88 -12.69 -0.23 -13.36
N ASP A 89 -13.86 -0.15 -12.72
CA ASP A 89 -15.17 -0.04 -13.39
C ASP A 89 -15.62 1.41 -13.63
N GLY A 90 -14.88 2.40 -13.11
CA GLY A 90 -15.14 3.82 -13.33
C GLY A 90 -16.28 4.44 -12.53
N ASP A 91 -16.95 3.69 -11.64
CA ASP A 91 -18.24 4.13 -11.07
C ASP A 91 -18.20 4.46 -9.56
N TYR A 92 -17.07 4.22 -8.87
CA TYR A 92 -16.99 4.39 -7.40
C TYR A 92 -17.32 5.82 -6.91
N CYS A 93 -16.85 6.85 -7.62
CA CYS A 93 -17.19 8.23 -7.28
C CYS A 93 -18.62 8.59 -7.69
N LYS A 94 -19.15 8.02 -8.77
CA LYS A 94 -20.48 8.35 -9.27
C LYS A 94 -21.58 7.81 -8.34
N HIS A 95 -21.44 6.58 -7.83
CA HIS A 95 -22.38 6.03 -6.85
C HIS A 95 -22.38 6.81 -5.52
N SER A 96 -21.20 7.26 -5.07
CA SER A 96 -21.05 8.04 -3.84
C SER A 96 -21.61 9.47 -3.98
N ILE A 97 -21.55 10.07 -5.18
CA ILE A 97 -22.07 11.41 -5.49
C ILE A 97 -23.59 11.39 -5.68
N GLU A 98 -24.12 10.37 -6.37
CA GLU A 98 -25.57 10.18 -6.58
C GLU A 98 -26.29 9.97 -5.25
N THR A 99 -25.72 9.16 -4.34
CA THR A 99 -26.29 8.90 -3.00
C THR A 99 -26.27 10.16 -2.11
N ALA A 100 -25.29 11.05 -2.31
CA ALA A 100 -25.16 12.30 -1.55
C ALA A 100 -25.94 13.48 -2.18
N ASN A 101 -26.58 13.29 -3.33
CA ASN A 101 -27.30 14.32 -4.09
C ASN A 101 -26.46 15.61 -4.31
N LEU A 102 -25.15 15.46 -4.49
CA LEU A 102 -24.22 16.56 -4.72
C LEU A 102 -24.10 16.82 -6.23
N GLN A 103 -24.27 18.09 -6.64
CA GLN A 103 -23.96 18.49 -8.01
C GLN A 103 -22.46 18.75 -8.15
N VAL A 104 -21.72 17.81 -8.72
CA VAL A 104 -20.30 18.00 -9.03
C VAL A 104 -20.17 18.48 -10.47
N TYR A 105 -19.87 19.76 -10.66
CA TYR A 105 -19.46 20.29 -11.96
C TYR A 105 -17.94 20.17 -12.09
N GLY A 106 -17.49 19.20 -12.89
CA GLY A 106 -16.08 19.00 -13.22
C GLY A 106 -15.65 17.55 -13.11
N GLY A 107 -15.45 16.89 -14.25
CA GLY A 107 -14.98 15.51 -14.29
C GLY A 107 -14.36 15.16 -15.64
N PHE A 108 -13.06 15.44 -15.79
CA PHE A 108 -12.21 14.77 -16.77
C PHE A 108 -10.93 14.32 -16.08
N TYR A 109 -10.99 13.19 -15.37
CA TYR A 109 -9.77 12.42 -15.08
C TYR A 109 -9.67 11.34 -16.17
N ASN A 110 -8.53 11.34 -16.86
CA ASN A 110 -8.21 10.64 -18.13
C ASN A 110 -8.51 11.42 -19.43
N GLY A 111 -8.19 12.71 -19.45
CA GLY A 111 -7.76 13.37 -20.69
C GLY A 111 -6.25 13.19 -20.88
N ALA A 112 -5.77 11.97 -21.12
CA ALA A 112 -4.39 11.81 -21.58
C ALA A 112 -4.33 12.31 -23.03
N ASN A 113 -3.74 13.48 -23.26
CA ASN A 113 -3.36 13.91 -24.61
C ASN A 113 -2.39 12.86 -25.15
N SER A 114 -2.90 11.95 -25.98
CA SER A 114 -2.07 10.96 -26.65
C SER A 114 -1.18 11.68 -27.68
N PRO A 115 0.16 11.52 -27.66
CA PRO A 115 1.08 12.27 -28.51
C PRO A 115 0.94 11.94 -30.02
N VAL A 116 0.10 10.96 -30.36
CA VAL A 116 -0.12 10.47 -31.74
C VAL A 116 -0.62 11.57 -32.67
N THR A 117 -1.40 12.54 -32.16
CA THR A 117 -1.90 13.66 -32.97
C THR A 117 -0.79 14.62 -33.39
N SER A 118 0.23 14.84 -32.54
CA SER A 118 1.35 15.74 -32.86
C SER A 118 2.33 15.12 -33.86
N THR A 119 2.59 13.82 -33.77
CA THR A 119 3.52 13.13 -34.69
C THR A 119 2.95 13.00 -36.11
N LEU A 120 1.64 12.79 -36.25
CA LEU A 120 0.99 12.70 -37.57
C LEU A 120 1.00 14.04 -38.31
N VAL A 121 0.83 15.16 -37.60
CA VAL A 121 0.93 16.50 -38.19
C VAL A 121 2.34 16.78 -38.69
N LEU A 122 3.37 16.44 -37.92
CA LEU A 122 4.77 16.61 -38.33
C LEU A 122 5.12 15.75 -39.55
N ILE A 123 4.65 14.49 -39.61
CA ILE A 123 4.87 13.61 -40.77
C ILE A 123 4.15 14.15 -42.02
N SER A 124 2.94 14.69 -41.86
CA SER A 124 2.18 15.30 -42.96
C SER A 124 2.86 16.57 -43.49
N LEU A 125 3.40 17.42 -42.60
CA LEU A 125 4.12 18.63 -42.99
C LEU A 125 5.46 18.30 -43.67
N LEU A 126 6.16 17.26 -43.21
CA LEU A 126 7.42 16.82 -43.80
C LEU A 126 7.21 16.23 -45.20
N SER A 127 6.14 15.45 -45.41
CA SER A 127 5.82 14.91 -46.74
C SER A 127 5.37 15.99 -47.72
N ILE A 128 4.62 17.01 -47.27
CA ILE A 128 4.31 18.19 -48.09
C ILE A 128 5.58 18.94 -48.49
N LEU A 129 6.49 19.21 -47.53
CA LEU A 129 7.78 19.86 -47.81
C LEU A 129 8.64 19.06 -48.82
N LEU A 130 8.72 17.73 -48.67
CA LEU A 130 9.43 16.86 -49.61
C LEU A 130 8.81 16.90 -51.02
N THR A 131 7.48 16.95 -51.14
CA THR A 131 6.82 17.10 -52.45
C THR A 131 7.01 18.49 -53.05
N CYS A 132 7.08 19.54 -52.24
CA CYS A 132 7.37 20.90 -52.70
C CYS A 132 8.83 21.04 -53.19
N VAL A 133 9.78 20.41 -52.50
CA VAL A 133 11.21 20.44 -52.90
C VAL A 133 11.44 19.61 -54.18
N ASN A 134 10.81 18.44 -54.31
CA ASN A 134 10.90 17.63 -55.54
C ASN A 134 10.08 18.20 -56.72
N GLY A 135 9.01 18.96 -56.45
CA GLY A 135 8.22 19.64 -57.47
C GLY A 135 8.86 20.93 -58.01
N TYR A 136 9.90 21.45 -57.34
CA TYR A 136 10.65 22.62 -57.80
C TYR A 136 11.93 22.25 -58.58
N LEU A 137 12.22 20.95 -58.74
CA LEU A 137 13.37 20.43 -59.47
C LEU A 137 12.98 19.69 -60.77
N ILE A 138 11.88 20.14 -61.41
CA ILE A 138 11.51 19.87 -62.81
C ILE A 138 11.08 21.19 -63.44
#